data_AF-A0A438LWC4-F1
#
_entry.id   AF-A0A438LWC4-F1
#
_cell.length_a   1.000
_cell.length_b   1.000
_cell.length_c   1.000
_cell.angle_alpha   90.00
_cell.angle_beta   90.00
_cell.angle_gamma   90.00
#
_symmetry.space_group_name_H-M   'P 1'
#
loop_
_entity.id
_entity.type
_entity.pdbx_description
1 polymer ?
#
loop_
_entity_poly.entity_id
_entity_poly.type
_entity_poly.pdbx_seq_one_letter_code
_entity_poly.pdbx_strand_id
1 'polypeptide(L)'
;MDERRRWDIDERFTGVSDAAAMLPAVRQLEEMMGGDGWVAEDPESHLLPHLRRVPGWEILGERLLDDGFYEVRARPEEELEGIGVMRAVIRLLSVVAEPSFLVRQAGGDVYDCVTGVMPGDGMFASHGHLIRVIVTK
;
A
#
# COMPACT_ATOMS: atom_id res chain seq x y z
N MET A 1 -2.35 -17.99 -37.92
CA MET A 1 -3.26 -17.03 -37.30
C MET A 1 -3.95 -17.74 -36.15
N ASP A 2 -3.39 -17.66 -34.95
CA ASP A 2 -4.18 -17.91 -33.74
C ASP A 2 -3.54 -17.15 -32.57
N GLU A 3 -3.94 -15.88 -32.46
CA GLU A 3 -3.46 -14.92 -31.47
C GLU A 3 -4.50 -14.77 -30.34
N ARG A 4 -5.17 -15.86 -29.95
CA ARG A 4 -6.18 -15.90 -28.89
C ARG A 4 -5.62 -16.40 -27.55
N ARG A 5 -4.52 -15.82 -27.06
CA ARG A 5 -3.94 -16.22 -25.76
C ARG A 5 -3.51 -15.08 -24.85
N ARG A 6 -4.33 -14.04 -24.72
CA ARG A 6 -4.07 -13.05 -23.66
C ARG A 6 -5.25 -12.68 -22.77
N TRP A 7 -6.49 -12.88 -23.22
CA TRP A 7 -7.70 -12.40 -22.51
C TRP A 7 -8.93 -13.31 -22.66
N ASP A 8 -8.76 -14.62 -22.80
CA ASP A 8 -9.85 -15.58 -23.14
C ASP A 8 -10.94 -15.76 -22.04
N ILE A 9 -11.05 -14.85 -21.06
CA ILE A 9 -11.97 -14.99 -19.92
C ILE A 9 -12.59 -13.70 -19.36
N ASP A 10 -12.33 -12.49 -19.89
CA ASP A 10 -13.13 -11.32 -19.47
C ASP A 10 -14.61 -11.46 -19.88
N GLU A 11 -14.88 -12.26 -20.93
CA GLU A 11 -16.23 -12.63 -21.36
C GLU A 11 -16.88 -13.75 -20.52
N ARG A 12 -16.18 -14.36 -19.53
CA ARG A 12 -16.80 -15.38 -18.67
C ARG A 12 -17.80 -14.80 -17.66
N PHE A 13 -17.90 -13.47 -17.55
CA PHE A 13 -18.76 -12.73 -16.60
C PHE A 13 -18.68 -13.17 -15.13
N THR A 14 -17.80 -14.12 -14.79
CA THR A 14 -17.69 -14.80 -13.50
C THR A 14 -16.25 -15.26 -13.28
N GLY A 15 -15.76 -15.09 -12.05
CA GLY A 15 -14.40 -15.49 -11.67
C GLY A 15 -14.22 -17.00 -11.62
N VAL A 16 -12.96 -17.45 -11.58
CA VAL A 16 -12.60 -18.88 -11.51
C VAL A 16 -12.78 -19.50 -10.12
N SER A 17 -12.84 -18.67 -9.07
CA SER A 17 -13.00 -19.05 -7.66
C SER A 17 -13.37 -17.80 -6.84
N ASP A 18 -13.81 -17.98 -5.59
CA ASP A 18 -13.84 -16.91 -4.60
C ASP A 18 -12.44 -16.64 -4.00
N ALA A 19 -12.36 -15.62 -3.13
CA ALA A 19 -11.16 -15.23 -2.39
C ALA A 19 -11.22 -15.59 -0.89
N ALA A 20 -12.06 -16.56 -0.51
CA ALA A 20 -12.38 -16.84 0.89
C ALA A 20 -11.15 -17.18 1.74
N ALA A 21 -10.10 -17.76 1.13
CA ALA A 21 -8.85 -18.11 1.80
C ALA A 21 -8.13 -16.91 2.45
N MET A 22 -8.31 -15.69 1.94
CA MET A 22 -7.71 -14.47 2.51
C MET A 22 -8.59 -13.77 3.54
N LEU A 23 -9.88 -14.13 3.64
CA LEU A 23 -10.82 -13.43 4.53
C LEU A 23 -10.39 -13.45 6.01
N PRO A 24 -9.81 -14.53 6.57
CA PRO A 24 -9.34 -14.50 7.96
C PRO A 24 -8.29 -13.39 8.20
N ALA A 25 -7.30 -13.26 7.32
CA ALA A 25 -6.27 -12.24 7.43
C ALA A 25 -6.82 -10.82 7.24
N VAL A 26 -7.72 -10.63 6.27
CA VAL A 26 -8.35 -9.32 6.01
C VAL A 26 -9.21 -8.88 7.20
N ARG A 27 -9.98 -9.79 7.80
CA ARG A 27 -10.81 -9.50 8.99
C ARG A 27 -9.97 -9.18 10.22
N GLN A 28 -8.85 -9.89 10.41
CA GLN A 28 -7.92 -9.59 11.50
C GLN A 28 -7.31 -8.19 11.32
N LEU A 29 -6.88 -7.85 10.10
CA LEU A 29 -6.38 -6.52 9.79
C LEU A 29 -7.46 -5.44 10.03
N GLU A 30 -8.70 -5.67 9.59
CA GLU A 30 -9.83 -4.78 9.85
C GLU A 30 -10.06 -4.55 11.36
N GLU A 31 -10.10 -5.62 12.15
CA GLU A 31 -10.26 -5.55 13.61
C GLU A 31 -9.13 -4.74 14.27
N MET A 32 -7.88 -5.02 13.88
CA MET A 32 -6.71 -4.35 14.44
C MET A 32 -6.64 -2.86 14.06
N MET A 33 -6.98 -2.52 12.82
CA MET A 33 -7.04 -1.13 12.34
C MET A 33 -8.10 -0.30 13.09
N GLY A 34 -9.17 -0.93 13.56
CA GLY A 34 -10.23 -0.27 14.33
C GLY A 34 -9.91 -0.09 15.81
N GLY A 35 -8.83 -0.68 16.31
CA GLY A 35 -8.43 -0.60 17.72
C GLY A 35 -7.65 0.67 18.04
N ASP A 36 -7.77 1.15 19.29
CA ASP A 36 -6.95 2.24 19.79
C ASP A 36 -5.46 1.87 19.75
N GLY A 37 -4.63 2.81 19.29
CA GLY A 37 -3.17 2.64 19.29
C GLY A 37 -2.61 1.85 18.11
N TRP A 38 -3.40 1.56 17.07
CA TRP A 38 -2.88 0.96 15.83
C TRP A 38 -1.72 1.78 15.24
N VAL A 39 -1.90 3.10 15.08
CA VAL A 39 -0.83 4.01 14.66
C VAL A 39 0.02 4.37 15.89
N ALA A 40 1.09 3.59 16.12
CA ALA A 40 1.85 3.65 17.37
C ALA A 40 3.11 4.52 17.29
N GLU A 41 3.83 4.52 16.16
CA GLU A 41 5.09 5.25 16.00
C GLU A 41 4.92 6.56 15.22
N ASP A 42 5.77 7.54 15.49
CA ASP A 42 5.81 8.79 14.71
C ASP A 42 6.26 8.50 13.28
N PRO A 43 5.38 8.65 12.27
CA PRO A 43 5.68 8.27 10.90
C PRO A 43 6.78 9.13 10.28
N GLU A 44 7.01 10.36 10.75
CA GLU A 44 8.09 11.20 10.25
C GLU A 44 9.45 10.60 10.62
N SER A 45 9.61 10.18 11.88
CA SER A 45 10.84 9.54 12.34
C SER A 45 11.02 8.11 11.81
N HIS A 46 9.93 7.35 11.69
CA HIS A 46 9.97 5.92 11.34
C HIS A 46 9.96 5.65 9.84
N LEU A 47 9.06 6.30 9.07
CA LEU A 47 8.82 5.95 7.66
C LEU A 47 9.64 6.82 6.69
N LEU A 48 9.63 8.14 6.91
CA LEU A 48 10.18 9.11 5.95
C LEU A 48 11.66 8.87 5.58
N PRO A 49 12.56 8.47 6.50
CA PRO A 49 13.96 8.22 6.16
C PRO A 49 14.13 7.06 5.16
N HIS A 50 13.23 6.09 5.16
CA HIS A 50 13.25 4.96 4.23
C HIS A 50 12.70 5.38 2.87
N LEU A 51 11.56 6.08 2.85
CA LEU A 51 10.93 6.58 1.63
C LEU A 51 11.85 7.53 0.84
N ARG A 52 12.56 8.44 1.53
CA ARG A 52 13.52 9.37 0.90
C ARG A 52 14.75 8.71 0.29
N ARG A 53 15.06 7.47 0.66
CA ARG A 53 16.23 6.74 0.14
C ARG A 53 15.88 5.85 -1.05
N VAL A 54 14.60 5.78 -1.46
CA VAL A 54 14.18 4.96 -2.59
C VAL A 54 14.71 5.57 -3.89
N PRO A 55 15.54 4.86 -4.66
CA PRO A 55 16.03 5.36 -5.94
C PRO A 55 14.89 5.52 -6.96
N GLY A 56 14.98 6.54 -7.81
CA GLY A 56 13.98 6.80 -8.85
C GLY A 56 12.74 7.54 -8.35
N TRP A 57 12.74 8.02 -7.10
CA TRP A 57 11.64 8.75 -6.49
C TRP A 57 12.15 9.96 -5.72
N GLU A 58 11.45 11.08 -5.89
CA GLU A 58 11.64 12.29 -5.10
C GLU A 58 10.44 12.49 -4.16
N ILE A 59 10.68 12.64 -2.87
CA ILE A 59 9.66 13.03 -1.91
C ILE A 59 9.57 14.56 -1.88
N LEU A 60 8.45 15.11 -2.37
CA LEU A 60 8.22 16.55 -2.49
C LEU A 60 7.63 17.18 -1.22
N GLY A 61 7.02 16.37 -0.36
CA GLY A 61 6.48 16.81 0.90
C GLY A 61 5.71 15.73 1.63
N GLU A 62 5.48 15.97 2.91
CA GLU A 62 4.88 15.02 3.84
C GLU A 62 4.00 15.75 4.85
N ARG A 63 3.01 15.05 5.40
CA ARG A 63 2.26 15.50 6.59
C ARG A 63 1.49 14.34 7.21
N LEU A 64 1.40 14.33 8.53
CA LEU A 64 0.41 13.52 9.24
C LEU A 64 -0.95 14.24 9.20
N LEU A 65 -1.98 13.51 8.80
CA LEU A 65 -3.37 13.98 8.74
C LEU A 65 -4.14 13.58 10.00
N ASP A 66 -5.25 14.29 10.27
CA ASP A 66 -6.12 14.03 11.43
C ASP A 66 -6.79 12.64 11.40
N ASP A 67 -6.88 12.01 10.22
CA ASP A 67 -7.42 10.66 10.03
C ASP A 67 -6.36 9.55 10.19
N GLY A 68 -5.15 9.91 10.63
CA GLY A 68 -4.04 8.98 10.88
C GLY A 68 -3.22 8.63 9.65
N PHE A 69 -3.60 9.08 8.45
CA PHE A 69 -2.77 8.90 7.26
C PHE A 69 -1.52 9.78 7.32
N TYR A 70 -0.37 9.17 7.07
CA TYR A 70 0.83 9.88 6.68
C TYR A 70 0.81 10.12 5.17
N GLU A 71 0.44 11.33 4.77
CA GLU A 71 0.41 11.74 3.36
C GLU A 71 1.84 12.05 2.89
N VAL A 72 2.22 11.47 1.76
CA VAL A 72 3.51 11.66 1.11
C VAL A 72 3.26 12.02 -0.36
N ARG A 73 3.74 13.18 -0.78
CA ARG A 73 3.74 13.60 -2.18
C ARG A 73 5.04 13.15 -2.81
N ALA A 74 4.95 12.29 -3.82
CA ALA A 74 6.12 11.66 -4.42
C ALA A 74 6.08 11.78 -5.94
N ARG A 75 7.23 12.06 -6.54
CA ARG A 75 7.40 12.15 -8.00
C ARG A 75 8.34 11.04 -8.46
N PRO A 76 7.95 10.20 -9.43
CA PRO A 76 8.88 9.27 -10.07
C PRO A 76 9.84 10.06 -10.98
N GLU A 77 11.09 9.63 -11.05
CA GLU A 77 12.08 10.23 -11.96
C GLU A 77 11.83 9.87 -13.43
N GLU A 78 11.21 8.70 -13.66
CA GLU A 78 10.79 8.24 -14.99
C GLU A 78 9.30 8.51 -15.23
N GLU A 79 8.93 8.69 -16.49
CA GLU A 79 7.53 8.82 -16.89
C GLU A 79 6.84 7.46 -16.78
N LEU A 80 5.80 7.39 -15.94
CA LEU A 80 5.05 6.17 -15.65
C LEU A 80 3.59 6.31 -16.08
N GLU A 81 3.04 5.23 -16.64
CA GLU A 81 1.65 5.20 -17.11
C GLU A 81 0.91 3.92 -16.73
N GLY A 82 -0.41 4.04 -16.57
CA GLY A 82 -1.33 2.93 -16.32
C GLY A 82 -0.94 2.08 -15.10
N ILE A 83 -0.95 0.75 -15.28
CA ILE A 83 -0.58 -0.19 -14.21
C ILE A 83 0.89 -0.08 -13.78
N GLY A 84 1.74 0.56 -14.60
CA GLY A 84 3.14 0.82 -14.27
C GLY A 84 3.28 1.70 -13.04
N VAL A 85 2.42 2.72 -12.89
CA VAL A 85 2.40 3.62 -11.73
C VAL A 85 2.13 2.85 -10.45
N MET A 86 1.07 2.02 -10.42
CA MET A 86 0.72 1.19 -9.25
C MET A 86 1.90 0.28 -8.84
N ARG A 87 2.56 -0.36 -9.81
CA ARG A 87 3.71 -1.24 -9.53
C ARG A 87 4.90 -0.46 -8.95
N ALA A 88 5.15 0.74 -9.44
CA ALA A 88 6.21 1.60 -8.94
C ALA A 88 5.89 2.12 -7.52
N VAL A 89 4.64 2.49 -7.25
CA VAL A 89 4.18 2.89 -5.90
C VAL A 89 4.27 1.74 -4.91
N ILE A 90 3.90 0.51 -5.29
CA ILE A 90 4.11 -0.68 -4.44
C ILE A 90 5.60 -0.84 -4.09
N ARG A 91 6.52 -0.62 -5.06
CA ARG A 91 7.97 -0.68 -4.80
C ARG A 91 8.41 0.41 -3.84
N LEU A 92 7.95 1.65 -4.00
CA LEU A 92 8.19 2.75 -3.06
C LEU A 92 7.72 2.39 -1.65
N LEU A 93 6.50 1.88 -1.50
CA LEU A 93 5.92 1.51 -0.21
C LEU A 93 6.57 0.26 0.40
N SER A 94 7.15 -0.62 -0.41
CA SER A 94 7.74 -1.87 0.08
C SER A 94 8.93 -1.68 1.03
N VAL A 95 9.61 -0.52 1.02
CA VAL A 95 10.74 -0.26 1.93
C VAL A 95 10.32 0.02 3.38
N VAL A 96 9.03 0.21 3.61
CA VAL A 96 8.41 0.37 4.93
C VAL A 96 7.36 -0.70 5.19
N ALA A 97 7.34 -1.77 4.38
CA ALA A 97 6.38 -2.85 4.55
C ALA A 97 6.71 -3.70 5.78
N GLU A 98 5.70 -3.87 6.61
CA GLU A 98 5.64 -4.82 7.72
C GLU A 98 4.85 -6.08 7.29
N PRO A 99 4.80 -7.15 8.13
CA PRO A 99 4.23 -8.44 7.75
C PRO A 99 2.80 -8.37 7.17
N SER A 100 1.96 -7.47 7.68
CA SER A 100 0.72 -7.09 7.02
C SER A 100 0.95 -5.87 6.13
N PHE A 101 0.60 -5.98 4.85
CA PHE A 101 0.81 -4.92 3.86
C PHE A 101 -0.30 -4.98 2.80
N LEU A 102 -1.20 -4.01 2.83
CA LEU A 102 -2.30 -3.88 1.89
C LEU A 102 -2.20 -2.53 1.19
N VAL A 103 -2.19 -2.55 -0.14
CA VAL A 103 -2.14 -1.36 -0.99
C VAL A 103 -3.33 -1.34 -1.92
N ARG A 104 -3.94 -0.17 -2.08
CA ARG A 104 -4.98 0.07 -3.08
C ARG A 104 -4.74 1.38 -3.81
N GLN A 105 -5.17 1.46 -5.06
CA GLN A 105 -5.35 2.74 -5.75
C GLN A 105 -6.70 3.32 -5.32
N ALA A 106 -6.67 4.39 -4.52
CA ALA A 106 -7.88 5.01 -3.98
C ALA A 106 -8.60 5.90 -5.01
N GLY A 107 -7.88 6.31 -6.06
CA GLY A 107 -8.43 7.03 -7.23
C GLY A 107 -7.39 7.95 -7.85
N GLY A 108 -7.44 8.13 -9.18
CA GLY A 108 -6.46 8.95 -9.90
C GLY A 108 -5.02 8.57 -9.54
N ASP A 109 -4.25 9.55 -9.09
CA ASP A 109 -2.85 9.40 -8.69
C ASP A 109 -2.67 9.16 -7.17
N VAL A 110 -3.73 8.72 -6.46
CA VAL A 110 -3.72 8.49 -5.00
C VAL A 110 -3.72 7.00 -4.67
N TYR A 111 -2.80 6.62 -3.80
CA TYR A 111 -2.59 5.25 -3.35
C TYR A 111 -2.58 5.20 -1.83
N ASP A 112 -3.46 4.38 -1.25
CA ASP A 112 -3.52 4.17 0.18
C ASP A 112 -2.83 2.84 0.51
N CYS A 113 -2.11 2.83 1.62
CA CYS A 113 -1.49 1.65 2.18
C CYS A 113 -1.76 1.59 3.68
N VAL A 114 -2.12 0.40 4.14
CA VAL A 114 -1.96 0.03 5.55
C VAL A 114 -0.85 -1.00 5.63
N THR A 115 0.04 -0.80 6.61
CA THR A 115 1.05 -1.79 6.95
C THR A 115 1.15 -1.95 8.45
N GLY A 116 1.52 -3.13 8.94
CA GLY A 116 1.57 -3.38 10.37
C GLY A 116 2.03 -4.78 10.77
N VAL A 117 2.15 -4.97 12.08
CA VAL A 117 2.40 -6.24 12.77
C VAL A 117 1.12 -6.69 13.48
N MET A 118 0.57 -7.84 13.08
CA MET A 118 -0.58 -8.47 13.73
C MET A 118 -0.18 -9.30 14.96
N PRO A 119 -1.12 -9.65 15.85
CA PRO A 119 -0.88 -10.65 16.88
C PRO A 119 -0.36 -11.96 16.29
N GLY A 120 0.85 -12.38 16.70
CA GLY A 120 1.49 -13.61 16.24
C GLY A 120 2.47 -13.45 15.08
N ASP A 121 2.58 -12.26 14.48
CA ASP A 121 3.53 -11.99 13.39
C ASP A 121 4.99 -11.89 13.87
N GLY A 122 5.21 -11.64 15.16
CA GLY A 122 6.56 -11.48 15.72
C GLY A 122 6.60 -11.21 17.22
N MET A 123 7.72 -10.65 17.68
CA MET A 123 7.98 -10.35 19.09
C MET A 123 7.50 -8.96 19.55
N PHE A 124 7.06 -8.12 18.61
CA PHE A 124 6.61 -6.76 18.89
C PHE A 124 5.13 -6.75 19.29
N ALA A 125 4.73 -5.74 20.05
CA ALA A 125 3.31 -5.44 20.26
C ALA A 125 2.66 -5.11 18.90
N SER A 126 1.36 -5.37 18.76
CA SER A 126 0.68 -5.07 17.50
C SER A 126 0.56 -3.57 17.28
N HIS A 127 0.93 -3.13 16.08
CA HIS A 127 0.91 -1.74 15.63
C HIS A 127 1.00 -1.69 14.10
N GLY A 128 0.88 -0.51 13.53
CA GLY A 128 1.11 -0.26 12.12
C GLY A 128 1.01 1.21 11.75
N HIS A 129 0.86 1.46 10.45
CA HIS A 129 0.81 2.78 9.85
C HIS A 129 -0.22 2.84 8.73
N LEU A 130 -0.79 4.02 8.53
CA LEU A 130 -1.52 4.39 7.33
C LEU A 130 -0.67 5.35 6.50
N ILE A 131 -0.50 5.05 5.23
CA ILE A 131 0.33 5.84 4.31
C ILE A 131 -0.51 6.18 3.09
N ARG A 132 -0.55 7.45 2.71
CA ARG A 132 -1.19 7.91 1.48
C ARG A 132 -0.12 8.49 0.56
N VAL A 133 0.16 7.82 -0.55
CA VAL A 133 1.04 8.34 -1.59
C VAL A 133 0.20 9.09 -2.61
N ILE A 134 0.53 10.36 -2.82
CA ILE A 134 0.02 11.17 -3.93
C ILE A 134 1.14 11.24 -4.96
N VAL A 135 0.94 10.59 -6.10
CA VAL A 135 1.90 10.64 -7.21
C VAL A 135 1.73 11.96 -7.94
N THR A 136 2.81 12.70 -8.08
CA THR A 136 2.87 13.96 -8.82
C THR A 136 3.64 13.76 -10.11
N LYS A 137 3.15 14.37 -11.20
CA LYS A 137 3.85 14.43 -12.49
C LYS A 137 4.87 15.56 -12.52
#